data_AF-A0A2G9ZXI2-F1
#
_entry.id   AF-A0A2G9ZXI2-F1
#
_cell.length_a   1.000
_cell.length_b   1.000
_cell.length_c   1.000
_cell.angle_alpha   90.00
_cell.angle_beta   90.00
_cell.angle_gamma   90.00
#
_symmetry.space_group_name_H-M   'P 1'
#
loop_
_entity.id
_entity.type
_entity.pdbx_description
1 polymer ?
#
loop_
_entity_poly.entity_id
_entity_poly.type
_entity_poly.pdbx_seq_one_letter_code
_entity_poly.pdbx_strand_id
1 'polypeptide(L)'
;MEKAIGRTVPIIDLFAGLGGLGEGFSVFQTPDGQQPFKIALSIGKDRDAHQMLALRSFFRQFELRGPPEEYYEHLRRADEPEPELRNCLFNAHPEQAFQVVNSALRAELGVDDPRAIRDCIRKALEKYNDFVLLGGPPCQAHSFIGRVRMSGQDPEKYEKDPRHYLYQEYLRILATHRPPVFVMENMPGLMSSQANGEGIFGKIHNDLYMPQSAGGVKRVCGRRSPERTVT
;
A
#
# COMPACT_ATOMS: atom_id res chain seq x y z
N MET A 1 28.25 13.50 20.91
CA MET A 1 27.50 12.62 20.00
C MET A 1 26.07 12.59 20.50
N GLU A 2 25.18 13.35 19.87
CA GLU A 2 23.74 13.23 20.12
C GLU A 2 23.30 11.81 19.74
N LYS A 3 22.71 11.08 20.69
CA LYS A 3 21.94 9.87 20.37
C LYS A 3 20.86 10.30 19.39
N ALA A 4 20.90 9.80 18.16
CA ALA A 4 19.79 9.94 17.24
C ALA A 4 18.55 9.37 17.94
N ILE A 5 17.63 10.26 18.33
CA ILE A 5 16.29 9.88 18.75
C ILE A 5 15.75 9.04 17.59
N GLY A 6 15.40 7.78 17.87
CA GLY A 6 15.00 6.83 16.85
C GLY A 6 13.89 7.40 15.98
N ARG A 7 14.23 7.74 14.74
CA ARG A 7 13.30 8.40 13.84
C ARG A 7 12.31 7.36 13.33
N THR A 8 11.06 7.44 13.78
CA THR A 8 9.96 6.67 13.18
C THR A 8 9.75 7.11 11.74
N VAL A 9 9.74 6.14 10.82
CA VAL A 9 9.43 6.31 9.41
C VAL A 9 8.10 5.60 9.13
N PRO A 10 7.02 6.35 8.85
CA PRO A 10 5.73 5.75 8.55
C PRO A 10 5.75 5.05 7.19
N ILE A 11 4.97 3.99 7.08
CA ILE A 11 4.73 3.25 5.84
C ILE A 11 3.28 3.45 5.41
N ILE A 12 3.09 3.75 4.12
CA ILE A 12 1.81 3.63 3.43
C ILE A 12 1.90 2.42 2.51
N ASP A 13 1.07 1.39 2.75
CA ASP A 13 1.06 0.13 2.00
C ASP A 13 -0.19 0.04 1.12
N LEU A 14 -0.01 0.22 -0.19
CA LEU A 14 -1.08 0.15 -1.18
C LEU A 14 -1.23 -1.28 -1.71
N PHE A 15 -2.47 -1.68 -2.00
CA PHE A 15 -2.75 -3.05 -2.45
C PHE A 15 -2.27 -4.09 -1.44
N ALA A 16 -2.39 -3.78 -0.14
CA ALA A 16 -1.68 -4.48 0.94
C ALA A 16 -1.96 -6.00 1.00
N GLY A 17 -3.10 -6.47 0.48
CA GLY A 17 -3.49 -7.88 0.59
C GLY A 17 -3.49 -8.30 2.05
N LEU A 18 -2.76 -9.37 2.39
CA LEU A 18 -2.59 -9.82 3.78
C LEU A 18 -1.54 -9.01 4.59
N GLY A 19 -0.86 -8.06 3.98
CA GLY A 19 0.10 -7.14 4.61
C GLY A 19 1.55 -7.60 4.66
N GLY A 20 1.92 -8.69 3.97
CA GLY A 20 3.24 -9.30 4.09
C GLY A 20 4.41 -8.33 3.84
N LEU A 21 4.30 -7.45 2.84
CA LEU A 21 5.34 -6.47 2.53
C LEU A 21 5.49 -5.44 3.65
N GLY A 22 4.40 -4.84 4.12
CA GLY A 22 4.39 -3.94 5.27
C GLY A 22 4.91 -4.59 6.56
N GLU A 23 4.49 -5.83 6.85
CA GLU A 23 4.97 -6.57 8.03
C GLU A 23 6.50 -6.74 7.98
N GLY A 24 7.04 -7.15 6.84
CA GLY A 24 8.48 -7.34 6.64
C GLY A 24 9.30 -6.09 6.95
N PHE A 25 8.80 -4.92 6.58
CA PHE A 25 9.42 -3.64 6.97
C PHE A 25 9.26 -3.37 8.48
N SER A 26 8.08 -3.63 9.05
CA SER A 26 7.79 -3.30 10.45
C SER A 26 8.61 -4.12 11.47
N VAL A 27 9.03 -5.33 11.10
CA VAL A 27 9.86 -6.19 11.95
C VAL A 27 11.35 -5.91 11.84
N PHE A 28 11.77 -5.08 10.86
CA PHE A 28 13.17 -4.70 10.70
C PHE A 28 13.70 -4.01 11.95
N GLN A 29 14.84 -4.50 12.44
CA GLN A 29 15.55 -3.93 13.57
C GLN A 29 16.91 -3.40 13.13
N THR A 30 17.24 -2.18 13.55
CA THR A 30 18.59 -1.64 13.44
C THR A 30 19.53 -2.38 14.40
N PRO A 31 20.87 -2.29 14.21
CA PRO A 31 21.84 -2.92 15.11
C PRO A 31 21.71 -2.50 16.58
N ASP A 32 21.16 -1.31 16.86
CA ASP A 32 20.86 -0.82 18.21
C ASP A 32 19.44 -1.21 18.70
N GLY A 33 18.75 -2.09 17.98
CA GLY A 33 17.47 -2.70 18.38
C GLY A 33 16.23 -1.86 18.11
N GLN A 34 16.34 -0.74 17.38
CA GLN A 34 15.19 0.10 17.05
C GLN A 34 14.41 -0.47 15.88
N GLN A 35 13.09 -0.29 15.90
CA GLN A 35 12.19 -0.60 14.78
C GLN A 35 11.70 0.71 14.14
N PRO A 36 12.46 1.29 13.20
CA PRO A 36 12.15 2.61 12.66
C PRO A 36 10.88 2.61 11.81
N PHE A 37 10.57 1.52 11.12
CA PHE A 37 9.43 1.48 10.21
C PHE A 37 8.14 1.10 10.92
N LYS A 38 7.12 1.96 10.81
CA LYS A 38 5.79 1.72 11.41
C LYS A 38 4.70 1.86 10.34
N ILE A 39 3.83 0.86 10.22
CA ILE A 39 2.71 0.92 9.28
C ILE A 39 1.72 1.99 9.74
N ALA A 40 1.61 3.07 8.98
CA ALA A 40 0.68 4.16 9.26
C ALA A 40 -0.67 3.92 8.58
N LEU A 41 -0.67 3.35 7.37
CA LEU A 41 -1.89 3.03 6.64
C LEU A 41 -1.66 1.88 5.65
N SER A 42 -2.51 0.86 5.71
CA SER A 42 -2.65 -0.18 4.70
C SER A 42 -3.98 -0.01 3.98
N ILE A 43 -3.95 -0.07 2.65
CA ILE A 43 -5.15 0.07 1.80
C ILE A 43 -5.30 -1.20 0.96
N GLY A 44 -6.48 -1.82 1.02
CA GLY A 44 -6.80 -2.99 0.23
C GLY A 44 -8.31 -3.18 0.06
N LYS A 45 -8.72 -3.81 -1.04
CA LYS A 45 -10.15 -3.97 -1.36
C LYS A 45 -10.79 -5.22 -0.76
N ASP A 46 -10.00 -6.28 -0.60
CA ASP A 46 -10.50 -7.58 -0.21
C ASP A 46 -10.94 -7.57 1.25
N ARG A 47 -12.18 -8.02 1.50
CA ARG A 47 -12.79 -7.96 2.82
C ARG A 47 -12.05 -8.84 3.81
N ASP A 48 -11.69 -10.05 3.42
CA ASP A 48 -11.14 -11.05 4.34
C ASP A 48 -9.67 -10.72 4.63
N ALA A 49 -8.94 -10.25 3.62
CA ALA A 49 -7.60 -9.68 3.79
C ALA A 49 -7.61 -8.45 4.70
N HIS A 50 -8.60 -7.56 4.56
CA HIS A 50 -8.76 -6.40 5.44
C HIS A 50 -9.03 -6.82 6.89
N GLN A 51 -9.82 -7.87 7.12
CA GLN A 51 -10.03 -8.41 8.47
C GLN A 51 -8.73 -8.91 9.09
N MET A 52 -7.90 -9.62 8.32
CA MET A 52 -6.58 -10.07 8.79
C MET A 52 -5.64 -8.88 9.06
N LEU A 53 -5.60 -7.87 8.18
CA LEU A 53 -4.84 -6.64 8.40
C LEU A 53 -5.27 -5.93 9.69
N ALA A 54 -6.56 -5.88 9.96
CA ALA A 54 -7.09 -5.29 11.18
C ALA A 54 -6.60 -6.03 12.43
N LEU A 55 -6.65 -7.36 12.44
CA LEU A 55 -6.13 -8.18 13.54
C LEU A 55 -4.62 -8.07 13.71
N ARG A 56 -3.85 -7.99 12.61
CA ARG A 56 -2.40 -7.75 12.66
C ARG A 56 -2.07 -6.35 13.19
N SER A 57 -2.80 -5.34 12.75
CA SER A 57 -2.66 -3.98 13.27
C SER A 57 -2.96 -3.90 14.76
N PHE A 58 -3.99 -4.62 15.21
CA PHE A 58 -4.35 -4.75 16.61
C PHE A 58 -3.21 -5.40 17.41
N PHE A 59 -2.70 -6.55 16.94
CA PHE A 59 -1.58 -7.25 17.55
C PHE A 59 -0.37 -6.34 17.78
N ARG A 60 -0.02 -5.50 16.78
CA ARG A 60 1.14 -4.60 16.87
C ARG A 60 0.98 -3.50 17.94
N GLN A 61 -0.23 -3.18 18.38
CA GLN A 61 -0.44 -2.15 19.41
C GLN A 61 0.10 -2.56 20.79
N PHE A 62 0.44 -3.84 20.98
CA PHE A 62 0.94 -4.35 22.25
C PHE A 62 2.47 -4.53 22.30
N GLU A 63 3.17 -4.18 21.22
CA GLU A 63 4.64 -4.16 21.11
C GLU A 63 5.33 -5.37 21.81
N LEU A 64 6.32 -5.09 22.68
CA LEU A 64 7.11 -6.10 23.39
C LEU A 64 6.31 -6.89 24.44
N ARG A 65 5.12 -6.42 24.85
CA ARG A 65 4.30 -7.12 25.85
C ARG A 65 3.49 -8.27 25.24
N GLY A 66 3.27 -8.24 23.93
CA GLY A 66 2.39 -9.18 23.23
C GLY A 66 0.91 -8.88 23.47
N PRO A 67 0.03 -9.41 22.60
CA PRO A 67 -1.41 -9.16 22.68
C PRO A 67 -2.03 -9.81 23.94
N PRO A 68 -3.23 -9.37 24.34
CA PRO A 68 -3.94 -9.88 25.50
C PRO A 68 -4.49 -11.30 25.23
N GLU A 69 -4.87 -12.04 26.27
CA GLU A 69 -5.37 -13.42 26.14
C GLU A 69 -6.63 -13.49 25.25
N GLU A 70 -7.47 -12.47 25.32
CA GLU A 70 -8.67 -12.27 24.50
C GLU A 70 -8.37 -12.33 23.00
N TYR A 71 -7.17 -11.91 22.56
CA TYR A 71 -6.74 -12.05 21.17
C TYR A 71 -6.55 -13.52 20.80
N TYR A 72 -5.94 -14.32 21.68
CA TYR A 72 -5.75 -15.75 21.43
C TYR A 72 -7.05 -16.53 21.54
N GLU A 73 -7.95 -16.17 22.46
CA GLU A 73 -9.30 -16.73 22.53
C GLU A 73 -10.08 -16.45 21.24
N HIS A 74 -9.95 -15.24 20.69
CA HIS A 74 -10.53 -14.92 19.39
C HIS A 74 -10.01 -15.87 18.29
N LEU A 75 -8.71 -16.14 18.23
CA LEU A 75 -8.13 -17.06 17.23
C LEU A 75 -8.58 -18.52 17.43
N ARG A 76 -8.76 -18.98 18.67
CA ARG A 76 -9.25 -20.35 18.95
C ARG A 76 -10.70 -20.56 18.54
N ARG A 77 -11.46 -19.47 18.43
CA ARG A 77 -12.88 -19.44 18.08
C ARG A 77 -13.10 -19.00 16.63
N ALA A 78 -12.10 -19.17 15.76
CA ALA A 78 -12.16 -18.74 14.36
C ALA A 78 -13.29 -19.39 13.53
N ASP A 79 -13.85 -20.51 13.99
CA ASP A 79 -15.00 -21.18 13.37
C ASP A 79 -16.35 -20.57 13.79
N GLU A 80 -16.36 -19.65 14.76
CA GLU A 80 -17.54 -18.93 15.21
C GLU A 80 -17.86 -17.70 14.33
N PRO A 81 -19.07 -17.11 14.44
CA PRO A 81 -19.46 -15.98 13.60
C PRO A 81 -18.53 -14.76 13.73
N GLU A 82 -17.87 -14.41 12.63
CA GLU A 82 -17.42 -13.05 12.33
C GLU A 82 -18.62 -12.25 11.80
N PRO A 83 -18.88 -11.00 12.24
CA PRO A 83 -17.95 -10.05 12.90
C PRO A 83 -18.07 -9.90 14.42
N GLU A 84 -18.98 -10.62 15.09
CA GLU A 84 -19.31 -10.40 16.50
C GLU A 84 -18.12 -10.62 17.42
N LEU A 85 -17.35 -11.69 17.19
CA LEU A 85 -16.19 -12.04 18.00
C LEU A 85 -15.11 -10.96 17.96
N ARG A 86 -14.81 -10.44 16.77
CA ARG A 86 -13.87 -9.32 16.60
C ARG A 86 -14.39 -8.03 17.23
N ASN A 87 -15.68 -7.75 17.13
CA ASN A 87 -16.27 -6.59 17.80
C ASN A 87 -16.11 -6.69 19.33
N CYS A 88 -16.30 -7.88 19.92
CA CYS A 88 -16.04 -8.10 21.33
C CYS A 88 -14.57 -7.82 21.70
N LEU A 89 -13.62 -8.34 20.93
CA LEU A 89 -12.19 -8.08 21.12
C LEU A 89 -11.86 -6.58 21.05
N PHE A 90 -12.38 -5.89 20.03
CA PHE A 90 -12.09 -4.46 19.83
C PHE A 90 -12.78 -3.59 20.88
N ASN A 91 -13.97 -3.95 21.34
CA ASN A 91 -14.66 -3.26 22.42
C ASN A 91 -13.96 -3.43 23.78
N ALA A 92 -13.30 -4.57 24.02
CA ALA A 92 -12.49 -4.80 25.21
C ALA A 92 -11.20 -3.95 25.23
N HIS A 93 -10.71 -3.53 24.06
CA HIS A 93 -9.46 -2.79 23.90
C HIS A 93 -9.65 -1.56 22.99
N PRO A 94 -10.43 -0.55 23.42
CA PRO A 94 -10.88 0.54 22.57
C PRO A 94 -9.74 1.44 22.07
N GLU A 95 -8.69 1.63 22.86
CA GLU A 95 -7.52 2.43 22.45
C GLU A 95 -6.77 1.78 21.29
N GLN A 96 -6.54 0.46 21.37
CA GLN A 96 -5.87 -0.31 20.33
C GLN A 96 -6.76 -0.47 19.10
N ALA A 97 -8.06 -0.70 19.30
CA ALA A 97 -9.04 -0.73 18.21
C ALA A 97 -9.12 0.61 17.46
N PHE A 98 -8.99 1.75 18.16
CA PHE A 98 -8.94 3.05 17.51
C PHE A 98 -7.73 3.19 16.57
N GLN A 99 -6.57 2.63 16.93
CA GLN A 99 -5.40 2.63 16.05
C GLN A 99 -5.61 1.73 14.81
N VAL A 100 -6.33 0.62 14.96
CA VAL A 100 -6.70 -0.26 13.83
C VAL A 100 -7.55 0.48 12.80
N VAL A 101 -8.60 1.17 13.25
CA VAL A 101 -9.52 1.92 12.37
C VAL A 101 -8.78 2.98 11.54
N ASN A 102 -7.73 3.59 12.10
CA ASN A 102 -6.95 4.61 11.41
C ASN A 102 -5.84 4.05 10.52
N SER A 103 -5.48 2.77 10.65
CA SER A 103 -4.32 2.17 9.96
C SER A 103 -4.67 1.07 8.96
N ALA A 104 -5.90 0.57 8.92
CA ALA A 104 -6.35 -0.43 7.93
C ALA A 104 -7.62 0.05 7.22
N LEU A 105 -7.47 0.56 5.99
CA LEU A 105 -8.56 1.06 5.18
C LEU A 105 -8.99 0.01 4.15
N ARG A 106 -10.27 -0.37 4.18
CA ARG A 106 -10.88 -1.17 3.12
C ARG A 106 -11.34 -0.26 1.98
N ALA A 107 -10.59 -0.24 0.89
CA ALA A 107 -10.93 0.52 -0.31
C ALA A 107 -10.31 -0.10 -1.57
N GLU A 108 -11.02 0.03 -2.69
CA GLU A 108 -10.57 -0.31 -4.03
C GLU A 108 -10.08 0.93 -4.75
N LEU A 109 -8.75 1.02 -4.90
CA LEU A 109 -8.11 2.12 -5.62
C LEU A 109 -8.68 2.23 -7.04
N GLY A 110 -9.08 3.45 -7.39
CA GLY A 110 -9.70 3.76 -8.67
C GLY A 110 -11.22 3.52 -8.74
N VAL A 111 -11.80 2.75 -7.83
CA VAL A 111 -13.26 2.64 -7.69
C VAL A 111 -13.74 3.63 -6.63
N ASP A 112 -13.12 3.61 -5.46
CA ASP A 112 -13.40 4.56 -4.38
C ASP A 112 -12.86 5.96 -4.70
N ASP A 113 -13.47 6.99 -4.09
CA ASP A 113 -13.14 8.39 -4.35
C ASP A 113 -11.65 8.69 -4.12
N PRO A 114 -10.89 9.06 -5.18
CA PRO A 114 -9.47 9.37 -5.05
C PRO A 114 -9.18 10.52 -4.08
N ARG A 115 -10.14 11.42 -3.85
CA ARG A 115 -9.98 12.51 -2.87
C ARG A 115 -10.00 11.97 -1.45
N ALA A 116 -10.97 11.11 -1.13
CA ALA A 116 -11.05 10.45 0.17
C ALA A 116 -9.78 9.64 0.47
N ILE A 117 -9.29 8.85 -0.50
CA ILE A 117 -8.04 8.09 -0.36
C ILE A 117 -6.85 9.00 -0.07
N ARG A 118 -6.68 10.06 -0.86
CA ARG A 118 -5.61 11.04 -0.66
C ARG A 118 -5.69 11.68 0.73
N ASP A 119 -6.89 12.03 1.18
CA ASP A 119 -7.08 12.69 2.46
C ASP A 119 -6.81 11.73 3.64
N CYS A 120 -7.15 10.45 3.50
CA CYS A 120 -6.72 9.39 4.43
C CYS A 120 -5.20 9.26 4.51
N ILE A 121 -4.50 9.22 3.36
CA ILE A 121 -3.03 9.18 3.31
C ILE A 121 -2.43 10.43 3.97
N ARG A 122 -2.96 11.62 3.67
CA ARG A 122 -2.49 12.88 4.29
C ARG A 122 -2.69 12.89 5.80
N LYS A 123 -3.82 12.39 6.29
CA LYS A 123 -4.10 12.27 7.72
C LYS A 123 -3.12 11.30 8.40
N ALA A 124 -2.87 10.14 7.79
CA ALA A 124 -1.91 9.16 8.31
C ALA A 124 -0.47 9.72 8.38
N LEU A 125 -0.14 10.67 7.50
CA LEU A 125 1.18 11.30 7.40
C LEU A 125 1.27 12.69 8.07
N GLU A 126 0.23 13.18 8.76
CA GLU A 126 0.14 14.56 9.23
C GLU A 126 1.34 15.02 10.09
N LYS A 127 1.94 14.09 10.84
CA LYS A 127 3.07 14.34 11.75
C LYS A 127 4.44 13.99 11.15
N TYR A 128 4.50 13.61 9.87
CA TYR A 128 5.69 13.04 9.26
C TYR A 128 6.08 13.77 7.98
N ASN A 129 7.36 14.10 7.87
CA ASN A 129 7.91 14.75 6.67
C ASN A 129 8.37 13.75 5.61
N ASP A 130 8.79 12.56 6.06
CA ASP A 130 9.30 11.49 5.20
C ASP A 130 8.53 10.21 5.50
N PHE A 131 8.32 9.39 4.47
CA PHE A 131 7.60 8.13 4.56
C PHE A 131 8.06 7.17 3.46
N VAL A 132 7.70 5.89 3.62
CA VAL A 132 7.89 4.87 2.58
C VAL A 132 6.53 4.53 1.97
N LEU A 133 6.45 4.53 0.64
CA LEU A 133 5.28 4.01 -0.08
C LEU A 133 5.58 2.59 -0.56
N LEU A 134 4.78 1.63 -0.12
CA LEU A 134 4.84 0.25 -0.60
C LEU A 134 3.64 0.00 -1.52
N GLY A 135 3.78 -0.96 -2.44
CA GLY A 135 2.62 -1.59 -3.03
C GLY A 135 2.94 -2.61 -4.11
N GLY A 136 2.05 -3.59 -4.25
CA GLY A 136 2.07 -4.58 -5.33
C GLY A 136 0.89 -4.35 -6.28
N PRO A 137 0.92 -3.32 -7.14
CA PRO A 137 -0.17 -3.11 -8.11
C PRO A 137 -0.29 -4.34 -9.01
N PRO A 138 -1.51 -4.88 -9.22
CA PRO A 138 -1.67 -6.13 -9.94
C PRO A 138 -1.19 -6.03 -11.38
N CYS A 139 -0.21 -6.87 -11.73
CA CYS A 139 0.44 -6.85 -13.04
C CYS A 139 -0.30 -7.66 -14.12
N GLN A 140 -1.48 -8.20 -13.80
CA GLN A 140 -2.20 -9.14 -14.68
C GLN A 140 -2.71 -8.51 -16.00
N ALA A 141 -2.68 -7.19 -16.14
CA ALA A 141 -2.95 -6.50 -17.42
C ALA A 141 -1.82 -6.67 -18.44
N HIS A 142 -0.62 -7.04 -17.96
CA HIS A 142 0.62 -7.05 -18.71
C HIS A 142 1.22 -8.46 -18.86
N SER A 143 0.81 -9.41 -17.99
CA SER A 143 1.30 -10.78 -18.04
C SER A 143 0.55 -11.63 -19.09
N PHE A 144 1.31 -12.52 -19.74
CA PHE A 144 0.92 -13.40 -20.84
C PHE A 144 -0.41 -14.17 -20.64
N ILE A 145 -0.80 -14.42 -19.40
CA ILE A 145 -1.97 -15.24 -19.02
C ILE A 145 -3.30 -14.49 -19.26
N GLY A 146 -3.31 -13.15 -19.23
CA GLY A 146 -4.48 -12.36 -19.65
C GLY A 146 -4.74 -12.41 -21.16
N ARG A 147 -3.71 -12.69 -21.96
CA ARG A 147 -3.79 -12.72 -23.43
C ARG A 147 -4.35 -14.00 -24.00
N VAL A 148 -4.21 -15.16 -23.35
CA VAL A 148 -4.76 -16.42 -23.89
C VAL A 148 -6.30 -16.36 -23.98
N ARG A 149 -6.95 -15.50 -23.19
CA ARG A 149 -8.40 -15.21 -23.29
C ARG A 149 -8.74 -14.02 -24.20
N MET A 150 -7.75 -13.24 -24.64
CA MET A 150 -7.93 -11.99 -25.41
C MET A 150 -7.21 -12.01 -26.76
N SER A 151 -6.64 -13.14 -27.18
CA SER A 151 -6.06 -13.35 -28.51
C SER A 151 -7.18 -13.42 -29.53
N GLY A 152 -7.74 -12.25 -29.85
CA GLY A 152 -8.88 -12.07 -30.72
C GLY A 152 -9.54 -10.72 -30.48
N GLN A 153 -8.95 -9.68 -31.06
CA GLN A 153 -9.60 -8.41 -31.44
C GLN A 153 -9.81 -7.35 -30.33
N ASP A 154 -9.29 -6.16 -30.65
CA ASP A 154 -9.63 -4.82 -30.14
C ASP A 154 -8.64 -4.13 -29.16
N PRO A 155 -7.75 -3.23 -29.66
CA PRO A 155 -6.92 -2.34 -28.84
C PRO A 155 -7.71 -1.48 -27.84
N GLU A 156 -8.96 -1.11 -28.16
CA GLU A 156 -9.79 -0.33 -27.24
C GLU A 156 -10.17 -1.13 -25.98
N LYS A 157 -10.29 -2.46 -26.08
CA LYS A 157 -10.55 -3.31 -24.91
C LYS A 157 -9.34 -3.45 -23.99
N TYR A 158 -8.13 -3.27 -24.52
CA TYR A 158 -6.90 -3.29 -23.74
C TYR A 158 -6.75 -2.02 -22.89
N GLU A 159 -7.04 -0.85 -23.49
CA GLU A 159 -7.06 0.43 -22.76
C GLU A 159 -8.18 0.51 -21.72
N LYS A 160 -9.31 -0.18 -21.96
CA LYS A 160 -10.45 -0.28 -21.03
C LYS A 160 -10.28 -1.37 -19.97
N ASP A 161 -9.13 -2.04 -19.89
CA ASP A 161 -8.89 -3.08 -18.87
C ASP A 161 -8.77 -2.44 -17.47
N PRO A 162 -9.65 -2.78 -16.50
CA PRO A 162 -9.60 -2.24 -15.14
C PRO A 162 -8.28 -2.52 -14.40
N ARG A 163 -7.44 -3.44 -14.90
CA ARG A 163 -6.14 -3.77 -14.32
C ARG A 163 -5.03 -2.81 -14.75
N HIS A 164 -5.12 -2.20 -15.94
CA HIS A 164 -4.23 -1.08 -16.31
C HIS A 164 -4.44 0.11 -15.38
N TYR A 165 -5.67 0.27 -14.95
CA TYR A 165 -6.11 1.39 -14.15
C TYR A 165 -5.52 1.38 -12.73
N LEU A 166 -5.36 0.21 -12.10
CA LEU A 166 -4.74 0.10 -10.76
C LEU A 166 -3.27 0.51 -10.74
N TYR A 167 -2.50 0.17 -11.78
CA TYR A 167 -1.13 0.66 -11.94
C TYR A 167 -1.09 2.18 -12.12
N GLN A 168 -2.02 2.75 -12.89
CA GLN A 168 -2.13 4.21 -13.01
C GLN A 168 -2.47 4.88 -11.67
N GLU A 169 -3.31 4.28 -10.83
CA GLU A 169 -3.60 4.80 -9.49
C GLU A 169 -2.35 4.80 -8.60
N TYR A 170 -1.50 3.76 -8.69
CA TYR A 170 -0.20 3.76 -8.00
C TYR A 170 0.68 4.94 -8.44
N LEU A 171 0.78 5.18 -9.75
CA LEU A 171 1.52 6.33 -10.30
C LEU A 171 0.89 7.67 -9.89
N ARG A 172 -0.44 7.79 -9.84
CA ARG A 172 -1.13 8.99 -9.36
C ARG A 172 -0.78 9.30 -7.91
N ILE A 173 -0.73 8.29 -7.04
CA ILE A 173 -0.34 8.45 -5.63
C ILE A 173 1.15 8.85 -5.54
N LEU A 174 2.05 8.21 -6.30
CA LEU A 174 3.46 8.61 -6.39
C LEU A 174 3.61 10.07 -6.85
N ALA A 175 2.93 10.46 -7.93
CA ALA A 175 2.98 11.80 -8.49
C ALA A 175 2.47 12.87 -7.53
N THR A 176 1.46 12.52 -6.72
CA THR A 176 0.79 13.41 -5.76
C THR A 176 1.58 13.58 -4.47
N HIS A 177 2.02 12.47 -3.87
CA HIS A 177 2.64 12.47 -2.54
C HIS A 177 4.17 12.52 -2.57
N ARG A 178 4.79 12.17 -3.71
CA ARG A 178 6.24 12.23 -3.94
C ARG A 178 7.06 11.68 -2.76
N PRO A 179 6.84 10.41 -2.36
CA PRO A 179 7.62 9.80 -1.28
C PRO A 179 9.13 9.84 -1.59
N PRO A 180 9.99 10.00 -0.57
CA PRO A 180 11.44 9.90 -0.76
C PRO A 180 11.88 8.49 -1.18
N VAL A 181 11.15 7.46 -0.73
CA VAL A 181 11.40 6.05 -1.08
C VAL A 181 10.07 5.37 -1.38
N PHE A 182 10.03 4.59 -2.46
CA PHE A 182 8.93 3.69 -2.73
C PHE A 182 9.45 2.29 -3.10
N VAL A 183 8.62 1.28 -2.87
CA VAL A 183 8.85 -0.10 -3.29
C VAL A 183 7.63 -0.57 -4.06
N MET A 184 7.86 -1.02 -5.30
CA MET A 184 6.86 -1.67 -6.14
C MET A 184 7.20 -3.15 -6.25
N GLU A 185 6.39 -4.00 -5.64
CA GLU A 185 6.52 -5.46 -5.71
C GLU A 185 5.82 -6.01 -6.97
N ASN A 186 6.41 -7.00 -7.60
CA ASN A 186 5.83 -7.66 -8.78
C ASN A 186 6.47 -9.04 -9.04
N MET A 187 5.86 -9.80 -9.96
CA MET A 187 6.30 -11.15 -10.33
C MET A 187 7.49 -11.15 -11.29
N PRO A 188 8.38 -12.17 -11.25
CA PRO A 188 9.54 -12.29 -12.15
C PRO A 188 9.21 -12.23 -13.64
N GLY A 189 8.02 -12.71 -14.02
CA GLY A 189 7.54 -12.68 -15.41
C GLY A 189 7.39 -11.27 -15.98
N LEU A 190 7.45 -10.21 -15.16
CA LEU A 190 7.45 -8.83 -15.64
C LEU A 190 8.61 -8.54 -16.60
N MET A 191 9.79 -9.12 -16.35
CA MET A 191 11.00 -8.87 -17.14
C MET A 191 10.88 -9.35 -18.59
N SER A 192 10.10 -10.39 -18.83
CA SER A 192 9.88 -10.98 -20.16
C SER A 192 8.54 -10.59 -20.80
N SER A 193 7.72 -9.79 -20.10
CA SER A 193 6.40 -9.42 -20.59
C SER A 193 6.47 -8.29 -21.62
N GLN A 194 5.71 -8.45 -22.71
CA GLN A 194 5.61 -7.48 -23.81
C GLN A 194 4.16 -7.08 -24.07
N ALA A 195 3.91 -5.81 -24.38
CA ALA A 195 2.62 -5.27 -24.80
C ALA A 195 2.81 -4.49 -26.11
N ASN A 196 2.02 -4.79 -27.14
CA ASN A 196 2.11 -4.13 -28.46
C ASN A 196 3.52 -4.12 -29.09
N GLY A 197 4.31 -5.16 -28.84
CA GLY A 197 5.70 -5.25 -29.32
C GLY A 197 6.73 -4.51 -28.45
N GLU A 198 6.31 -3.80 -27.40
CA GLU A 198 7.19 -3.10 -26.46
C GLU A 198 7.35 -3.87 -25.15
N GLY A 199 8.56 -3.80 -24.57
CA GLY A 199 8.86 -4.40 -23.27
C GLY A 199 8.19 -3.64 -22.12
N ILE A 200 7.40 -4.34 -21.32
CA ILE A 200 6.58 -3.72 -20.26
C ILE A 200 7.46 -3.18 -19.13
N PHE A 201 8.54 -3.87 -18.79
CA PHE A 201 9.48 -3.40 -17.77
C PHE A 201 10.04 -2.02 -18.10
N GLY A 202 10.46 -1.80 -19.36
CA GLY A 202 10.98 -0.51 -19.81
C GLY A 202 9.94 0.61 -19.72
N LYS A 203 8.69 0.31 -20.07
CA LYS A 203 7.57 1.24 -19.92
C LYS A 203 7.33 1.59 -18.44
N ILE A 204 7.25 0.59 -17.56
CA ILE A 204 7.06 0.81 -16.12
C ILE A 204 8.22 1.62 -15.53
N HIS A 205 9.46 1.31 -15.89
CA HIS A 205 10.63 2.06 -15.46
C HIS A 205 10.52 3.54 -15.85
N ASN A 206 10.14 3.83 -17.10
CA ASN A 206 9.96 5.20 -17.59
C ASN A 206 8.82 5.93 -16.86
N ASP A 207 7.70 5.26 -16.67
CA ASP A 207 6.55 5.79 -15.93
C ASP A 207 6.90 6.08 -14.47
N LEU A 208 7.67 5.21 -13.80
CA LEU A 208 8.15 5.42 -12.43
C LEU A 208 9.19 6.54 -12.34
N TYR A 209 10.01 6.72 -13.39
CA TYR A 209 10.94 7.84 -13.49
C TYR A 209 10.22 9.18 -13.65
N MET A 210 9.10 9.22 -14.38
CA MET A 210 8.26 10.41 -14.56
C MET A 210 6.77 10.11 -14.36
N PRO A 211 6.31 9.93 -13.11
CA PRO A 211 4.93 9.51 -12.84
C PRO A 211 3.90 10.57 -13.21
N GLN A 212 4.31 11.84 -13.35
CA GLN A 212 3.41 12.94 -13.78
C GLN A 212 3.10 12.95 -15.27
N SER A 213 3.94 12.34 -16.11
CA SER A 213 3.77 12.28 -17.56
C SER A 213 3.24 10.94 -18.05
N ALA A 214 3.20 9.91 -17.18
CA ALA A 214 2.54 8.66 -17.48
C ALA A 214 1.07 8.93 -17.84
N GLY A 215 0.62 8.42 -19.00
CA GLY A 215 -0.56 8.85 -19.78
C GLY A 215 -1.95 8.80 -19.14
N GLY A 216 -2.07 8.80 -17.81
CA GLY A 216 -3.32 8.91 -17.06
C GLY A 216 -3.30 9.94 -15.93
N VAL A 217 -2.18 10.64 -15.69
CA VAL A 217 -2.05 11.65 -14.63
C VAL A 217 -2.25 13.04 -15.25
N LYS A 218 -3.47 13.60 -15.17
CA LYS A 218 -3.67 15.02 -15.50
C LYS A 218 -2.77 15.84 -14.57
N ARG A 219 -1.96 16.75 -15.13
CA ARG A 219 -1.12 17.69 -14.37
C ARG A 219 -1.92 18.27 -13.21
N VAL A 220 -1.58 17.89 -11.98
CA VAL A 220 -2.07 18.58 -10.79
C VAL A 220 -1.36 19.94 -10.80
N CYS A 221 -2.05 20.96 -11.29
CA CYS A 221 -1.55 22.33 -11.29
C CYS A 221 -1.35 22.76 -9.83
N GLY A 222 -0.13 23.16 -9.48
CA GLY A 222 0.15 23.83 -8.21
C GLY A 222 1.22 23.16 -7.35
N ARG A 223 2.49 23.26 -7.77
CA ARG A 223 3.66 23.62 -6.94
C ARG A 223 4.90 23.59 -7.82
N ARG A 224 5.56 24.75 -7.97
CA ARG A 224 6.82 24.88 -8.71
C ARG A 224 7.84 23.91 -8.14
N SER A 225 8.55 23.20 -9.02
CA SER A 225 9.75 22.44 -8.66
C SER A 225 10.72 23.38 -7.94
N PRO A 226 11.37 22.95 -6.84
CA PRO A 226 12.48 23.72 -6.32
C PRO A 226 13.60 23.67 -7.36
N GLU A 227 14.05 24.84 -7.82
CA GLU A 227 15.27 24.97 -8.61
C GLU A 227 16.41 24.34 -7.82
N ARG A 228 16.96 23.23 -8.33
CA ARG A 228 18.24 22.73 -7.83
C ARG A 228 19.32 23.62 -8.43
N THR A 229 19.78 24.59 -7.65
CA THR A 229 21.05 25.26 -7.91
C THR A 229 22.15 24.21 -7.79
N VAL A 230 22.78 23.90 -8.91
CA VAL A 230 24.03 23.13 -8.93
C VAL A 230 25.13 24.10 -8.51
N THR A 231 25.73 23.85 -7.36
CA THR A 231 27.05 24.36 -6.97
C THR A 231 27.99 23.18 -6.86
#